data_AF-A0A8S9WD48-F1
#
_entry.id   AF-A0A8S9WD48-F1
#
_cell.length_a   1.000
_cell.length_b   1.000
_cell.length_c   1.000
_cell.angle_alpha   90.00
_cell.angle_beta   90.00
_cell.angle_gamma   90.00
#
_symmetry.space_group_name_H-M   'P 1'
#
loop_
_entity.id
_entity.type
_entity.pdbx_description
1 polymer ?
#
loop_
_entity_poly.entity_id
_entity_poly.type
_entity_poly.pdbx_seq_one_letter_code
_entity_poly.pdbx_strand_id
1 'polypeptide(L)'
;MNKIEVLLANFHLYAEDLRIDLTEPSGRFKWFLVSILFGARISEKIASNTYKAVERYGIDSMEKIIAAGWDERVKILDEGGYVRYEFSTGDITNA
;
A
#
# COMPACT_ATOMS: atom_id res chain seq x y z
N MET A 1 -1.21 -2.61 35.22
CA MET A 1 -1.39 -2.84 33.78
C MET A 1 -0.10 -2.45 33.07
N ASN A 2 0.43 -3.33 32.23
CA ASN A 2 1.61 -3.07 31.41
C ASN A 2 1.32 -1.90 30.44
N LYS A 3 2.31 -1.04 30.18
CA LYS A 3 2.17 0.06 29.20
C LYS A 3 1.68 -0.44 27.84
N ILE A 4 2.14 -1.60 27.39
CA ILE A 4 1.71 -2.22 26.13
C ILE A 4 0.21 -2.58 26.18
N GLU A 5 -0.26 -3.16 27.29
CA GLU A 5 -1.69 -3.49 27.46
C GLU A 5 -2.57 -2.22 27.42
N VAL A 6 -2.11 -1.12 28.02
CA VAL A 6 -2.82 0.16 27.96
C VAL A 6 -2.90 0.65 26.51
N LEU A 7 -1.81 0.57 25.76
CA LEU A 7 -1.79 1.02 24.35
C LEU A 7 -2.72 0.17 23.49
N LEU A 8 -2.64 -1.15 23.60
CA LEU A 8 -3.50 -2.07 22.83
C LEU A 8 -4.99 -1.94 23.19
N ALA A 9 -5.32 -1.51 24.41
CA ALA A 9 -6.70 -1.27 24.82
C ALA A 9 -7.29 0.04 24.28
N ASN A 10 -6.46 0.99 23.84
CA ASN A 10 -6.90 2.34 23.44
C ASN A 10 -6.65 2.65 21.96
N PHE A 11 -5.78 1.88 21.29
CA PHE A 11 -5.41 2.11 19.90
C PHE A 11 -5.52 0.81 19.12
N HIS A 12 -6.14 0.90 17.94
CA HIS A 12 -6.17 -0.19 16.99
C HIS A 12 -4.81 -0.31 16.31
N LEU A 13 -4.45 -1.53 15.93
CA LEU A 13 -3.29 -1.74 15.08
C LEU A 13 -3.67 -1.44 13.64
N TYR A 14 -2.79 -0.77 12.89
CA TYR A 14 -3.00 -0.57 11.45
C TYR A 14 -3.20 -1.89 10.69
N ALA A 15 -2.58 -2.98 11.13
CA ALA A 15 -2.81 -4.29 10.55
C ALA A 15 -4.28 -4.72 10.71
N GLU A 16 -4.91 -4.45 11.84
CA GLU A 16 -6.33 -4.74 12.08
C GLU A 16 -7.24 -3.84 11.23
N ASP A 17 -6.95 -2.53 11.19
CA ASP A 17 -7.71 -1.56 10.39
C ASP A 17 -7.66 -1.88 8.88
N LEU A 18 -6.55 -2.48 8.43
CA LEU A 18 -6.36 -2.94 7.06
C LEU A 18 -6.75 -4.40 6.83
N ARG A 19 -7.23 -5.10 7.87
CA ARG A 19 -7.64 -6.52 7.84
C ARG A 19 -6.52 -7.46 7.36
N ILE A 20 -5.30 -7.20 7.83
CA ILE A 20 -4.11 -8.00 7.53
C ILE A 20 -3.85 -8.96 8.69
N ASP A 21 -3.88 -10.25 8.39
CA ASP A 21 -3.58 -11.29 9.37
C ASP A 21 -2.08 -11.59 9.43
N LEU A 22 -1.41 -11.12 10.49
CA LEU A 22 0.03 -11.29 10.67
C LEU A 22 0.44 -12.72 11.07
N THR A 23 -0.49 -13.62 11.39
CA THR A 23 -0.15 -15.03 11.68
C THR A 23 0.20 -15.79 10.41
N GLU A 24 -0.34 -15.35 9.28
CA GLU A 24 -0.15 -15.99 7.98
C GLU A 24 1.07 -15.42 7.22
N PRO A 25 1.80 -16.25 6.45
CA PRO A 25 2.86 -15.76 5.56
C PRO A 25 2.40 -14.67 4.58
N SER A 26 1.20 -14.84 4.00
CA SER A 26 0.61 -13.89 3.05
C SER A 26 0.30 -12.55 3.70
N GLY A 27 -0.22 -12.53 4.93
CA GLY A 27 -0.48 -11.29 5.64
C GLY A 27 0.80 -10.57 6.07
N ARG A 28 1.88 -11.30 6.38
CA ARG A 28 3.20 -10.68 6.60
C ARG A 28 3.76 -10.02 5.34
N PHE A 29 3.56 -10.62 4.16
CA PHE A 29 3.90 -9.97 2.88
C PHE A 29 3.08 -8.69 2.65
N LYS A 30 1.76 -8.75 2.88
CA LYS A 30 0.87 -7.58 2.81
C LYS A 30 1.32 -6.48 3.77
N TRP A 31 1.69 -6.84 5.00
CA TRP A 31 2.20 -5.92 6.00
C TRP A 31 3.53 -5.27 5.60
N PHE A 32 4.43 -6.04 4.98
CA PHE A 32 5.67 -5.52 4.41
C PHE A 32 5.38 -4.46 3.34
N LEU A 33 4.45 -4.73 2.42
CA LEU A 33 4.03 -3.75 1.41
C LEU A 33 3.45 -2.48 2.03
N VAL A 34 2.54 -2.62 3.00
CA VAL A 34 1.97 -1.50 3.76
C VAL A 34 3.06 -0.68 4.46
N SER A 35 4.05 -1.33 5.04
CA SER A 35 5.17 -0.65 5.71
C SER A 35 5.99 0.22 4.74
N ILE A 36 6.17 -0.22 3.49
CA ILE A 36 6.81 0.58 2.44
C ILE A 36 5.96 1.82 2.12
N LEU A 37 4.64 1.66 1.99
CA LEU A 37 3.73 2.76 1.71
C LEU A 37 3.71 3.80 2.84
N PHE A 38 3.68 3.35 4.10
CA PHE A 38 3.77 4.26 5.25
C PHE A 38 5.12 4.96 5.39
N GLY A 39 6.20 4.35 4.89
CA GLY A 39 7.51 4.99 4.83
C GLY A 39 7.66 6.04 3.71
N ALA A 40 6.72 6.10 2.77
CA ALA A 40 6.76 7.07 1.69
C ALA A 40 6.34 8.48 2.17
N ARG A 41 6.75 9.53 1.42
CA ARG A 41 6.35 10.93 1.67
C ARG A 41 4.89 11.18 1.24
N ILE A 42 3.96 10.40 1.78
CA ILE A 42 2.52 10.44 1.54
C ILE A 42 1.79 10.42 2.88
N SER A 43 0.53 10.86 2.91
CA SER A 43 -0.26 10.77 4.14
C SER A 43 -0.62 9.31 4.47
N GLU A 44 -0.81 9.01 5.75
CA GLU A 44 -1.32 7.72 6.24
C GLU A 44 -2.58 7.29 5.47
N LYS A 45 -3.54 8.21 5.31
CA LYS A 45 -4.78 7.96 4.56
C LYS A 45 -4.51 7.52 3.12
N ILE A 46 -3.57 8.17 2.43
CA ILE A 46 -3.20 7.79 1.06
C ILE A 46 -2.53 6.42 1.06
N ALA A 47 -1.58 6.16 1.97
CA ALA A 47 -0.93 4.85 2.09
C ALA A 47 -1.95 3.72 2.29
N SER A 48 -2.89 3.88 3.23
CA SER A 48 -3.95 2.91 3.50
C SER A 48 -4.89 2.71 2.30
N ASN A 49 -5.27 3.78 1.60
CA ASN A 49 -6.14 3.69 0.43
C ASN A 49 -5.43 3.03 -0.75
N THR A 50 -4.16 3.37 -0.99
CA THR A 50 -3.33 2.73 -2.02
C THR A 50 -3.21 1.24 -1.75
N TYR A 51 -2.95 0.82 -0.51
CA TYR A 51 -2.92 -0.61 -0.19
C TYR A 51 -4.25 -1.31 -0.49
N LYS A 52 -5.38 -0.69 -0.11
CA LYS A 52 -6.71 -1.22 -0.45
C LYS A 52 -6.94 -1.27 -1.96
N ALA A 53 -6.38 -0.35 -2.73
CA ALA A 53 -6.42 -0.39 -4.18
C ALA A 53 -5.60 -1.57 -4.72
N VAL A 54 -4.35 -1.74 -4.28
CA VAL A 54 -3.50 -2.89 -4.64
C VAL A 54 -4.24 -4.22 -4.43
N GLU A 55 -4.88 -4.40 -3.27
CA GLU A 55 -5.68 -5.60 -2.96
C GLU A 55 -6.86 -5.80 -3.93
N ARG A 56 -7.58 -4.73 -4.30
CA ARG A 56 -8.69 -4.82 -5.29
C ARG A 56 -8.21 -5.25 -6.67
N TYR A 57 -6.99 -4.88 -7.04
CA TYR A 57 -6.34 -5.30 -8.29
C TYR A 57 -5.75 -6.71 -8.23
N GLY A 58 -5.83 -7.38 -7.07
CA GLY A 58 -5.32 -8.75 -6.90
C GLY A 58 -3.79 -8.85 -6.93
N ILE A 59 -3.09 -7.74 -6.68
CA ILE A 59 -1.64 -7.67 -6.62
C ILE A 59 -1.20 -8.05 -5.20
N ASP A 60 -1.06 -9.34 -4.97
CA ASP A 60 -0.82 -9.95 -3.65
C ASP A 60 0.56 -10.60 -3.53
N SER A 61 1.43 -10.44 -4.53
CA SER A 61 2.77 -11.02 -4.58
C SER A 61 3.76 -10.07 -5.24
N MET A 62 5.06 -10.29 -4.97
CA MET A 62 6.12 -9.46 -5.57
C MET A 62 6.16 -9.62 -7.09
N GLU A 63 5.92 -10.82 -7.59
CA GLU A 63 5.87 -11.14 -9.02
C GLU A 63 4.77 -10.34 -9.72
N LYS A 64 3.58 -10.22 -9.10
CA LYS A 64 2.49 -9.41 -9.63
C LYS A 64 2.80 -7.91 -9.58
N ILE A 65 3.48 -7.43 -8.53
CA ILE A 65 3.92 -6.02 -8.45
C ILE A 65 4.90 -5.68 -9.57
N ILE A 66 5.81 -6.59 -9.89
CA ILE A 66 6.80 -6.44 -10.97
C ILE A 66 6.12 -6.53 -12.33
N ALA A 67 5.19 -7.48 -12.50
CA ALA A 67 4.42 -7.66 -13.73
C ALA A 67 3.47 -6.48 -14.00
N ALA A 68 3.00 -5.81 -12.95
CA ALA A 68 2.21 -4.59 -13.09
C ALA A 68 3.05 -3.54 -13.84
N GLY A 69 2.52 -3.06 -14.96
CA GLY A 69 3.18 -2.04 -15.77
C GLY A 69 3.27 -0.70 -15.03
N TRP A 70 3.96 0.25 -15.66
CA TRP A 70 3.97 1.64 -15.15
C TRP A 70 2.56 2.21 -15.02
N ASP A 71 1.75 2.07 -16.06
CA ASP A 71 0.40 2.62 -16.12
C ASP A 71 -0.52 2.05 -15.03
N GLU A 72 -0.40 0.75 -14.75
CA GLU A 72 -1.19 0.10 -13.70
C GLU A 72 -0.78 0.60 -12.30
N ARG A 73 0.52 0.78 -12.05
CA ARG A 73 1.00 1.36 -10.78
C ARG A 73 0.53 2.79 -10.61
N VAL A 74 0.57 3.61 -11.66
CA VAL A 74 0.07 5.00 -11.62
C VAL A 74 -1.42 5.01 -11.32
N LYS A 75 -2.21 4.16 -11.99
CA LYS A 75 -3.65 4.04 -11.74
C LYS A 75 -3.97 3.66 -10.29
N ILE A 76 -3.25 2.69 -9.73
CA ILE A 76 -3.43 2.24 -8.35
C ILE A 76 -3.08 3.35 -7.34
N LEU A 77 -2.01 4.11 -7.60
CA LEU A 77 -1.61 5.25 -6.77
C LEU A 77 -2.66 6.37 -6.83
N ASP A 78 -3.16 6.69 -8.02
CA ASP A 78 -4.20 7.70 -8.22
C ASP A 78 -5.51 7.32 -7.50
N GLU A 79 -5.93 6.05 -7.59
CA GLU A 79 -7.05 5.53 -6.79
C GLU A 79 -6.82 5.60 -5.28
N GLY A 80 -5.57 5.53 -4.84
CA GLY A 80 -5.18 5.77 -3.45
C GLY A 80 -5.36 7.21 -2.98
N GLY A 81 -5.67 8.13 -3.90
CA GLY A 81 -5.70 9.57 -3.67
C GLY A 81 -4.30 10.20 -3.77
N TYR A 82 -3.34 9.49 -4.36
CA TYR A 82 -2.02 10.03 -4.60
C TYR A 82 -1.96 10.83 -5.90
N VAL A 83 -2.23 12.12 -5.79
CA VAL A 83 -2.12 13.05 -6.92
C VAL A 83 -0.67 13.57 -6.99
N ARG A 84 0.16 12.98 -7.86
CA ARG A 84 1.46 13.56 -8.24
C ARG A 84 1.39 14.03 -9.69
N TYR A 85 1.08 15.31 -9.90
CA TYR A 85 1.25 15.97 -11.21
C TYR A 85 2.72 16.26 -11.42
N GLU A 86 3.44 15.33 -12.06
CA GLU A 86 4.69 15.58 -12.81
C GLU A 86 5.08 14.30 -13.56
N PHE A 87 4.37 13.98 -14.65
CA PHE A 87 4.87 13.05 -15.68
C PHE A 87 4.57 13.62 -17.06
N SER A 88 5.09 14.82 -17.34
CA SER A 88 5.38 15.22 -18.72
C SER A 88 6.70 14.58 -19.16
N THR A 89 6.63 13.29 -19.44
CA THR A 89 7.57 12.58 -20.31
C THR A 89 6.71 11.49 -20.92
N GLY A 90 5.88 11.84 -21.90
CA GLY A 90 6.37 12.19 -23.23
C GLY A 90 6.69 10.87 -23.90
N ASP A 91 5.76 10.42 -24.74
CA ASP A 91 5.93 9.30 -25.65
C ASP A 91 7.34 9.33 -26.29
N ILE A 92 8.19 8.38 -25.90
CA ILE A 92 9.41 8.05 -26.65
C ILE A 92 9.55 6.53 -26.77
N THR A 93 8.51 5.85 -27.26
CA THR A 93 8.65 4.46 -27.77
C THR A 93 8.04 4.23 -29.16
N ASN A 94 7.69 5.28 -29.90
CA ASN A 94 7.42 5.20 -31.34
C ASN A 94 8.28 6.22 -32.10
N ALA A 95 9.53 5.85 -32.37
CA ALA A 95 10.38 6.42 -33.43
C ALA A 95 11.47 5.40 -33.81
#